data_AF-A0A1X0JRG1-F1
#
_entry.id   AF-A0A1X0JRG1-F1
#
_cell.length_a   1.000
_cell.length_b   1.000
_cell.length_c   1.000
_cell.angle_alpha   90.00
_cell.angle_beta   90.00
_cell.angle_gamma   90.00
#
_symmetry.space_group_name_H-M   'P 1'
#
loop_
_entity.id
_entity.type
_entity.pdbx_description
1 polymer ?
#
loop_
_entity_poly.entity_id
_entity_poly.type
_entity_poly.pdbx_seq_one_letter_code
_entity_poly.pdbx_strand_id
1 'polypeptide(L)'
;MSKSRIAPSAAFAAIPVDDLGQGDRINIGVASILGHRPEVAGALGSLKAALTSTGTLPPRLVELVRLRIAFHNQCRSCMSVRYQSAIDDGLTEDLVCSLERPADADDLTDAERSALRYADLFATNHLAIDETAYDDLRRHFTEDELVELGVHCAYMVGMGRLAATWSVTDDVPDAFRETSDSPLAPWDSDGVVASG
;
A
#
# COMPACT_ATOMS: atom_id res chain seq x y z
N MET A 1 -1.07 -0.70 -24.71
CA MET A 1 -0.80 -1.06 -23.30
C MET A 1 0.55 -0.49 -22.93
N SER A 2 0.63 0.34 -21.89
CA SER A 2 1.92 0.81 -21.36
C SER A 2 2.57 -0.37 -20.65
N LYS A 3 3.74 -0.80 -21.13
CA LYS A 3 4.50 -1.90 -20.56
C LYS A 3 5.34 -1.38 -19.40
N SER A 4 5.48 -2.17 -18.33
CA SER A 4 6.45 -1.90 -17.26
C SER A 4 7.84 -1.53 -17.83
N ARG A 5 8.49 -0.51 -17.25
CA ARG A 5 9.80 0.00 -17.70
C ARG A 5 10.93 -0.99 -17.51
N ILE A 6 10.79 -1.88 -16.52
CA ILE A 6 11.71 -2.99 -16.28
C ILE A 6 10.93 -4.27 -16.56
N ALA A 7 11.47 -5.11 -17.44
CA ALA A 7 10.87 -6.42 -17.71
C ALA A 7 11.02 -7.34 -16.49
N PRO A 8 10.09 -8.30 -16.27
CA PRO A 8 10.26 -9.35 -15.28
C PRO A 8 11.60 -10.08 -15.41
N SER A 9 12.13 -10.56 -14.30
CA SER A 9 13.31 -11.43 -14.30
C SER A 9 13.03 -12.76 -15.00
N ALA A 10 14.06 -13.40 -15.54
CA ALA A 10 13.92 -14.70 -16.22
C ALA A 10 13.32 -15.77 -15.31
N ALA A 11 13.64 -15.74 -14.01
CA ALA A 11 13.09 -16.67 -13.03
C ALA A 11 11.57 -16.50 -12.84
N PHE A 12 11.06 -15.27 -12.91
CA PHE A 12 9.63 -15.00 -12.77
C PHE A 12 8.86 -15.12 -14.08
N ALA A 13 9.48 -14.85 -15.23
CA ALA A 13 8.83 -14.98 -16.54
C ALA A 13 8.35 -16.40 -16.85
N ALA A 14 8.85 -17.40 -16.12
CA ALA A 14 8.47 -18.81 -16.26
C ALA A 14 7.42 -19.27 -15.23
N ILE A 15 7.00 -18.42 -14.29
CA ILE A 15 6.01 -18.78 -13.27
C ILE A 15 4.61 -18.66 -13.89
N PRO A 16 3.81 -19.75 -13.95
CA PRO A 16 2.42 -19.67 -14.39
C PRO A 16 1.61 -18.80 -13.43
N VAL A 17 0.83 -17.85 -13.97
CA VAL A 17 -0.03 -16.95 -13.18
C VAL A 17 -1.51 -17.06 -13.58
N ASP A 18 -1.84 -18.01 -14.45
CA ASP A 18 -3.19 -18.15 -15.03
C ASP A 18 -4.24 -18.50 -13.97
N ASP A 19 -3.84 -19.25 -12.94
CA ASP A 19 -4.72 -19.67 -11.84
C ASP A 19 -4.83 -18.62 -10.71
N LEU A 20 -4.11 -17.50 -10.82
CA LEU A 20 -4.10 -16.46 -9.79
C LEU A 20 -5.21 -15.43 -10.00
N GLY A 21 -5.80 -14.97 -8.90
CA GLY A 21 -6.69 -13.81 -8.91
C GLY A 21 -5.96 -12.55 -9.38
N GLN A 22 -6.72 -11.58 -9.92
CA GLN A 22 -6.13 -10.36 -10.47
C GLN A 22 -5.30 -9.58 -9.42
N GLY A 23 -5.78 -9.46 -8.18
CA GLY A 23 -5.03 -8.80 -7.10
C GLY A 23 -3.67 -9.46 -6.81
N ASP A 24 -3.62 -10.80 -6.88
CA ASP A 24 -2.38 -11.55 -6.67
C ASP A 24 -1.40 -11.37 -7.83
N ARG A 25 -1.89 -11.35 -9.08
CA ARG A 25 -1.07 -11.01 -10.25
C ARG A 25 -0.48 -9.59 -10.14
N ILE A 26 -1.26 -8.62 -9.68
CA ILE A 26 -0.77 -7.25 -9.46
C ILE A 26 0.37 -7.22 -8.43
N ASN A 27 0.24 -7.96 -7.32
CA ASN A 27 1.29 -8.08 -6.31
C ASN A 27 2.58 -8.72 -6.87
N ILE A 28 2.44 -9.70 -7.77
CA ILE A 28 3.58 -10.34 -8.43
C ILE A 28 4.35 -9.36 -9.33
N GLY A 29 3.70 -8.36 -9.92
CA GLY A 29 4.34 -7.40 -10.83
C GLY A 29 5.64 -6.82 -10.27
N VAL A 30 5.62 -6.27 -9.06
CA VAL A 30 6.81 -5.70 -8.39
C VAL A 30 7.82 -6.79 -8.01
N ALA A 31 7.34 -7.92 -7.47
CA ALA A 31 8.20 -9.05 -7.09
C ALA A 31 8.97 -9.62 -8.30
N SER A 32 8.32 -9.66 -9.47
CA SER A 32 8.89 -10.18 -10.70
C SER A 32 10.10 -9.38 -11.19
N ILE A 33 10.04 -8.05 -11.00
CA ILE A 33 11.12 -7.11 -11.31
C ILE A 33 12.24 -7.23 -10.27
N LEU A 34 11.90 -7.29 -8.98
CA LEU A 34 12.88 -7.49 -7.90
C LEU A 34 13.65 -8.81 -8.07
N GLY A 35 13.07 -9.81 -8.72
CA GLY A 35 13.71 -11.09 -9.04
C GLY A 35 15.01 -10.97 -9.85
N HIS A 36 15.31 -9.82 -10.48
CA HIS A 36 16.64 -9.56 -11.05
C HIS A 36 17.76 -9.54 -9.98
N ARG A 37 17.38 -9.28 -8.72
CA ARG A 37 18.25 -9.26 -7.54
C ARG A 37 17.64 -10.15 -6.44
N PRO A 38 17.75 -11.49 -6.55
CA PRO A 38 17.03 -12.44 -5.70
C PRO A 38 17.35 -12.30 -4.20
N GLU A 39 18.59 -11.98 -3.82
CA GLU A 39 18.98 -11.74 -2.42
C GLU A 39 18.25 -10.52 -1.84
N VAL A 40 18.13 -9.45 -2.63
CA VAL A 40 17.40 -8.22 -2.23
C VAL A 40 15.91 -8.51 -2.15
N ALA A 41 15.35 -9.22 -3.14
CA ALA A 41 13.95 -9.63 -3.13
C ALA A 41 13.63 -10.49 -1.89
N GLY A 42 14.51 -11.43 -1.56
CA GLY A 42 14.38 -12.27 -0.36
C GLY A 42 14.38 -11.45 0.92
N ALA A 43 15.31 -10.51 1.09
CA ALA A 43 15.36 -9.65 2.27
C ALA A 43 14.10 -8.78 2.43
N LEU A 44 13.60 -8.20 1.33
CA LEU A 44 12.35 -7.43 1.33
C LEU A 44 11.14 -8.33 1.67
N GLY A 45 11.13 -9.56 1.15
CA GLY A 45 10.12 -10.57 1.48
C GLY A 45 10.14 -10.92 2.97
N SER A 46 11.32 -11.13 3.55
CA SER A 46 11.47 -11.39 4.99
C SER A 46 11.01 -10.22 5.85
N LEU A 47 11.31 -8.98 5.46
CA LEU A 47 10.79 -7.80 6.15
C LEU A 47 9.26 -7.76 6.14
N LYS A 48 8.65 -7.92 4.95
CA LYS A 48 7.18 -7.94 4.82
C LYS A 48 6.59 -9.08 5.65
N ALA A 49 7.17 -10.28 5.59
CA ALA A 49 6.70 -11.43 6.35
C ALA A 49 6.79 -11.20 7.87
N ALA A 50 7.86 -10.56 8.36
CA ALA A 50 7.97 -10.20 9.77
C ALA A 50 6.84 -9.24 10.19
N LEU A 51 6.64 -8.16 9.43
CA LEU A 51 5.54 -7.21 9.67
C LEU A 51 4.17 -7.88 9.68
N THR A 52 3.90 -8.83 8.77
CA THR A 52 2.58 -9.48 8.71
C THR A 52 2.40 -10.61 9.72
N SER A 53 3.46 -11.38 10.03
CA SER A 53 3.34 -12.59 10.87
C SER A 53 3.53 -12.32 12.36
N THR A 54 4.23 -11.23 12.71
CA THR A 54 4.44 -10.82 14.10
C THR A 54 3.90 -9.42 14.38
N GLY A 55 3.28 -8.77 13.39
CA GLY A 55 2.67 -7.47 13.55
C GLY A 55 1.49 -7.50 14.51
N THR A 56 1.27 -6.37 15.14
CA THR A 56 0.26 -6.14 16.16
C THR A 56 -0.79 -5.11 15.72
N LEU A 57 -0.52 -4.37 14.65
CA LEU A 57 -1.47 -3.43 14.09
C LEU A 57 -2.64 -4.17 13.40
N PRO A 58 -3.88 -3.68 13.52
CA PRO A 58 -5.03 -4.25 12.81
C PRO A 58 -4.82 -4.25 11.29
N PRO A 59 -5.10 -5.36 10.57
CA PRO A 59 -5.00 -5.42 9.11
C PRO A 59 -5.76 -4.28 8.41
N ARG A 60 -6.94 -3.91 8.90
CA ARG A 60 -7.71 -2.77 8.40
C ARG A 60 -6.92 -1.47 8.49
N LEU A 61 -6.29 -1.19 9.64
CA LEU A 61 -5.49 0.03 9.83
C LEU A 61 -4.30 0.09 8.86
N VAL A 62 -3.56 -1.02 8.74
CA VAL A 62 -2.41 -1.12 7.82
C VAL A 62 -2.84 -0.87 6.38
N GLU A 63 -4.02 -1.37 6.00
CA GLU A 63 -4.55 -1.19 4.65
C GLU A 63 -5.00 0.24 4.36
N LEU A 64 -5.67 0.89 5.31
CA LEU A 64 -6.05 2.31 5.18
C LEU A 64 -4.81 3.19 4.99
N VAL A 65 -3.76 2.96 5.80
CA VAL A 65 -2.46 3.65 5.68
C VAL A 65 -1.82 3.35 4.31
N ARG A 66 -1.83 2.09 3.86
CA ARG A 66 -1.26 1.69 2.57
C ARG A 66 -1.96 2.39 1.40
N LEU A 67 -3.29 2.40 1.37
CA LEU A 67 -4.07 3.03 0.31
C LEU A 67 -3.85 4.55 0.29
N ARG A 68 -3.78 5.18 1.46
CA ARG A 68 -3.50 6.62 1.54
C ARG A 68 -2.08 6.98 1.06
N ILE A 69 -1.07 6.19 1.42
CA ILE A 69 0.30 6.37 0.89
C ILE A 69 0.36 6.06 -0.61
N ALA A 70 -0.39 5.05 -1.08
CA ALA A 70 -0.46 4.70 -2.49
C ALA A 70 -0.99 5.85 -3.36
N PHE A 71 -1.99 6.59 -2.86
CA PHE A 71 -2.47 7.84 -3.46
C PHE A 71 -1.34 8.88 -3.59
N HIS A 72 -0.64 9.22 -2.51
CA HIS A 72 0.47 10.19 -2.58
C HIS A 72 1.60 9.77 -3.51
N ASN A 73 1.86 8.47 -3.59
CA ASN A 73 2.86 7.92 -4.50
C ASN A 73 2.38 7.80 -5.95
N GLN A 74 1.08 7.94 -6.19
CA GLN A 74 0.43 7.58 -7.46
C GLN A 74 0.81 6.15 -7.91
N CYS A 75 0.93 5.23 -6.96
CA CYS A 75 1.22 3.83 -7.23
C CYS A 75 -0.07 3.11 -7.67
N ARG A 76 -0.32 3.06 -8.98
CA ARG A 76 -1.56 2.51 -9.57
C ARG A 76 -1.84 1.07 -9.17
N SER A 77 -0.82 0.20 -9.20
CA SER A 77 -0.94 -1.19 -8.74
C SER A 77 -1.32 -1.27 -7.27
N CYS A 78 -0.68 -0.45 -6.43
CA CYS A 78 -1.01 -0.36 -5.02
C CYS A 78 -2.47 0.12 -4.81
N MET A 79 -2.88 1.21 -5.47
CA MET A 79 -4.24 1.77 -5.32
C MET A 79 -5.34 0.80 -5.74
N SER A 80 -5.06 -0.05 -6.72
CA SER A 80 -6.04 -0.99 -7.28
C SER A 80 -6.32 -2.25 -6.46
N VAL A 81 -5.55 -2.53 -5.41
CA VAL A 81 -5.67 -3.77 -4.63
C VAL A 81 -6.37 -3.53 -3.30
N ARG A 82 -7.15 -4.51 -2.84
CA ARG A 82 -7.63 -4.68 -1.45
C ARG A 82 -7.10 -6.00 -0.91
N TYR A 83 -6.52 -6.02 0.28
CA TYR A 83 -6.11 -7.28 0.91
C TYR A 83 -7.27 -7.96 1.64
N GLN A 84 -7.42 -9.28 1.46
CA GLN A 84 -8.48 -10.07 2.08
C GLN A 84 -8.45 -9.97 3.61
N SER A 85 -7.25 -9.97 4.20
CA SER A 85 -7.07 -9.78 5.65
C SER A 85 -7.68 -8.48 6.18
N ALA A 86 -7.62 -7.39 5.41
CA ALA A 86 -8.24 -6.13 5.79
C ALA A 86 -9.77 -6.14 5.61
N ILE A 87 -10.27 -6.82 4.56
CA ILE A 87 -11.71 -7.02 4.34
C ILE A 87 -12.31 -7.85 5.49
N ASP A 88 -11.62 -8.92 5.89
CA ASP A 88 -12.01 -9.77 7.02
C ASP A 88 -12.02 -8.99 8.34
N ASP A 89 -11.17 -7.95 8.45
CA ASP A 89 -11.09 -6.99 9.56
C ASP A 89 -12.02 -5.75 9.36
N GLY A 90 -13.00 -5.85 8.46
CA GLY A 90 -14.06 -4.86 8.31
C GLY A 90 -13.73 -3.66 7.43
N LEU A 91 -12.74 -3.75 6.54
CA LEU A 91 -12.57 -2.80 5.44
C LEU A 91 -13.74 -2.91 4.46
N THR A 92 -14.30 -1.76 4.08
CA THR A 92 -15.34 -1.62 3.06
C THR A 92 -14.91 -0.58 2.03
N GLU A 93 -15.52 -0.57 0.84
CA GLU A 93 -15.23 0.49 -0.14
C GLU A 93 -15.74 1.88 0.34
N ASP A 94 -16.74 1.93 1.23
CA ASP A 94 -17.14 3.18 1.89
C ASP A 94 -15.99 3.76 2.74
N LEU A 95 -15.28 2.91 3.49
CA LEU A 95 -14.09 3.33 4.24
C LEU A 95 -12.94 3.75 3.33
N VAL A 96 -12.80 3.12 2.16
CA VAL A 96 -11.83 3.56 1.16
C VAL A 96 -12.22 4.94 0.62
N CYS A 97 -13.51 5.20 0.38
CA CYS A 97 -14.02 6.52 0.01
C CYS A 97 -13.70 7.59 1.05
N SER A 98 -13.80 7.25 2.34
CA SER A 98 -13.43 8.13 3.45
C SER A 98 -11.97 8.58 3.42
N LEU A 99 -11.08 7.87 2.72
CA LEU A 99 -9.68 8.28 2.56
C LEU A 99 -9.48 9.51 1.70
N GLU A 100 -10.50 10.00 0.97
CA GLU A 100 -10.42 11.28 0.25
C GLU A 100 -10.17 12.43 1.23
N ARG A 101 -10.94 12.45 2.33
CA ARG A 101 -10.89 13.45 3.41
C ARG A 101 -10.96 12.76 4.78
N PRO A 102 -9.87 12.10 5.23
CA PRO A 102 -9.87 11.32 6.47
C PRO A 102 -10.25 12.10 7.73
N ALA A 103 -9.98 13.41 7.74
CA ALA A 103 -10.30 14.27 8.89
C ALA A 103 -11.80 14.47 9.09
N ASP A 104 -12.60 14.33 8.03
CA ASP A 104 -14.05 14.58 8.02
C ASP A 104 -14.87 13.27 8.10
N ALA A 105 -14.21 12.11 8.12
CA ALA A 105 -14.85 10.80 8.00
C ALA A 105 -15.35 10.28 9.35
N ASP A 106 -16.65 10.00 9.44
CA ASP A 106 -17.32 9.52 10.66
C ASP A 106 -17.05 8.04 10.96
N ASP A 107 -16.67 7.26 9.95
CA ASP A 107 -16.45 5.80 10.02
C ASP A 107 -15.00 5.40 10.36
N LEU A 108 -14.12 6.39 10.53
CA LEU A 108 -12.76 6.23 11.05
C LEU A 108 -12.73 6.41 12.58
N THR A 109 -11.93 5.60 13.25
CA THR A 109 -11.57 5.76 14.65
C THR A 109 -10.55 6.89 14.83
N ASP A 110 -10.37 7.35 16.07
CA ASP A 110 -9.34 8.36 16.37
C ASP A 110 -7.92 7.82 16.12
N ALA A 111 -7.68 6.52 16.39
CA ALA A 111 -6.43 5.85 16.09
C ALA A 111 -6.13 5.83 14.58
N GLU A 112 -7.13 5.47 13.75
CA GLU A 112 -7.00 5.49 12.28
C GLU A 112 -6.75 6.91 11.75
N ARG A 113 -7.49 7.92 12.26
CA ARG A 113 -7.26 9.32 11.88
C ARG A 113 -5.86 9.80 12.25
N SER A 114 -5.36 9.42 13.43
CA SER A 114 -4.00 9.77 13.87
C SER A 114 -2.94 9.13 12.97
N ALA A 115 -3.07 7.83 12.67
CA ALA A 115 -2.17 7.10 11.77
C ALA A 115 -2.19 7.64 10.33
N LEU A 116 -3.37 7.98 9.79
CA LEU A 116 -3.51 8.55 8.46
C LEU A 116 -2.89 9.95 8.36
N ARG A 117 -2.99 10.78 9.41
CA ARG A 117 -2.31 12.07 9.49
C ARG A 117 -0.79 11.90 9.49
N TYR A 118 -0.28 10.94 10.26
CA TYR A 118 1.13 10.58 10.24
C TYR A 118 1.57 10.10 8.85
N ALA A 119 0.80 9.21 8.22
CA ALA A 119 1.08 8.68 6.89
C ALA A 119 1.10 9.77 5.79
N ASP A 120 0.16 10.73 5.85
CA ASP A 120 0.10 11.89 4.97
C ASP A 120 1.38 12.74 5.09
N LEU A 121 1.76 13.09 6.33
CA LEU A 121 2.99 13.84 6.58
C LEU A 121 4.22 13.03 6.16
N PHE A 122 4.28 11.75 6.48
CA PHE A 122 5.42 10.89 6.14
C PHE A 122 5.63 10.81 4.62
N ALA A 123 4.54 10.73 3.84
CA ALA A 123 4.60 10.69 2.39
C ALA A 123 4.93 12.06 1.77
N THR A 124 4.48 13.17 2.35
CA THR A 124 4.53 14.51 1.71
C THR A 124 5.54 15.48 2.32
N ASN A 125 5.68 15.50 3.64
CA ASN A 125 6.55 16.41 4.38
C ASN A 125 6.95 15.83 5.76
N HIS A 126 7.75 14.76 5.76
CA HIS A 126 8.15 14.07 7.00
C HIS A 126 8.93 14.96 7.98
N LEU A 127 9.50 16.08 7.53
CA LEU A 127 10.18 17.06 8.39
C LEU A 127 9.21 17.87 9.27
N ALA A 128 7.92 17.87 8.95
CA ALA A 128 6.89 18.49 9.79
C ALA A 128 6.34 17.55 10.87
N ILE A 129 6.82 16.32 10.95
CA ILE A 129 6.47 15.38 12.02
C ILE A 129 7.29 15.76 13.25
N ASP A 130 6.65 16.41 14.21
CA ASP A 130 7.24 16.86 15.47
C ASP A 130 6.68 16.06 16.67
N GLU A 131 7.02 16.49 17.89
CA GLU A 131 6.50 15.87 19.11
C GLU A 131 4.97 15.96 19.22
N THR A 132 4.33 16.99 18.65
CA THR A 132 2.87 17.08 18.63
C THR A 132 2.25 15.91 17.87
N ALA A 133 2.85 15.54 16.74
CA ALA A 133 2.40 14.39 15.94
C ALA A 133 2.61 13.06 16.69
N TYR A 134 3.75 12.88 17.35
CA TYR A 134 4.02 11.67 18.14
C TYR A 134 3.19 11.59 19.42
N ASP A 135 2.91 12.71 20.09
CA ASP A 135 2.05 12.77 21.26
C ASP A 135 0.59 12.43 20.92
N ASP A 136 0.14 12.76 19.71
CA ASP A 136 -1.17 12.32 19.20
C ASP A 136 -1.18 10.80 18.99
N LEU A 137 -0.18 10.24 18.32
CA LEU A 137 -0.08 8.79 18.09
C LEU A 137 0.00 8.00 19.41
N ARG A 138 0.77 8.48 20.39
CA ARG A 138 0.94 7.82 21.70
C ARG A 138 -0.35 7.72 22.53
N ARG A 139 -1.41 8.44 22.17
CA ARG A 139 -2.74 8.25 22.78
C ARG A 139 -3.40 6.95 22.35
N HIS A 140 -2.94 6.36 21.25
CA HIS A 140 -3.60 5.26 20.57
C HIS A 140 -2.70 4.03 20.37
N PHE A 141 -1.39 4.23 20.28
CA PHE A 141 -0.42 3.20 19.95
C PHE A 141 0.66 3.04 21.03
N THR A 142 1.07 1.80 21.27
CA THR A 142 2.25 1.43 22.04
C THR A 142 3.54 1.74 21.27
N GLU A 143 4.68 1.76 21.95
CA GLU A 143 5.99 1.99 21.30
C GLU A 143 6.31 0.92 20.22
N ASP A 144 5.90 -0.34 20.45
CA ASP A 144 6.10 -1.41 19.46
C ASP A 144 5.24 -1.16 18.20
N GLU A 145 3.97 -0.78 18.38
CA GLU A 145 3.06 -0.41 17.28
C GLU A 145 3.52 0.84 16.53
N LEU A 146 4.13 1.82 17.22
CA LEU A 146 4.71 3.01 16.59
C LEU A 146 5.88 2.67 15.67
N VAL A 147 6.76 1.75 16.10
CA VAL A 147 7.84 1.24 15.26
C VAL A 147 7.27 0.50 14.04
N GLU A 148 6.28 -0.37 14.25
CA GLU A 148 5.61 -1.10 13.18
C GLU A 148 4.97 -0.16 12.14
N LEU A 149 4.20 0.84 12.59
CA LEU A 149 3.55 1.83 11.75
C LEU A 149 4.57 2.62 10.92
N GLY A 150 5.66 3.07 11.55
CA GLY A 150 6.75 3.79 10.89
C GLY A 150 7.44 2.95 9.82
N VAL A 151 7.72 1.66 10.11
CA VAL A 151 8.34 0.74 9.15
C VAL A 151 7.40 0.43 7.98
N HIS A 152 6.09 0.24 8.24
CA HIS A 152 5.08 0.15 7.18
C HIS A 152 5.09 1.39 6.28
N CYS A 153 5.05 2.59 6.86
CA CYS A 153 5.09 3.84 6.10
C CYS A 153 6.36 3.95 5.25
N ALA A 154 7.52 3.64 5.83
CA ALA A 154 8.81 3.66 5.13
C ALA A 154 8.82 2.70 3.93
N TYR A 155 8.38 1.45 4.13
CA TYR A 155 8.29 0.45 3.08
C TYR A 155 7.32 0.88 1.98
N MET A 156 6.11 1.32 2.36
CA MET A 156 5.06 1.73 1.41
C MET A 156 5.46 2.96 0.60
N VAL A 157 6.10 3.96 1.20
CA VAL A 157 6.63 5.13 0.48
C VAL A 157 7.73 4.73 -0.49
N GLY A 158 8.74 3.99 -0.03
CA GLY A 158 9.88 3.59 -0.86
C GLY A 158 9.45 2.69 -2.02
N MET A 159 8.75 1.60 -1.72
CA MET A 159 8.34 0.62 -2.72
C MET A 159 7.23 1.13 -3.63
N GLY A 160 6.27 1.91 -3.11
CA GLY A 160 5.21 2.50 -3.91
C GLY A 160 5.75 3.49 -4.96
N ARG A 161 6.71 4.34 -4.58
CA ARG A 161 7.40 5.22 -5.54
C ARG A 161 8.18 4.44 -6.57
N LEU A 162 8.91 3.39 -6.18
CA LEU A 162 9.61 2.53 -7.13
C LEU A 162 8.64 1.90 -8.13
N ALA A 163 7.55 1.29 -7.66
CA ALA A 163 6.53 0.68 -8.52
C ALA A 163 5.90 1.70 -9.49
N ALA A 164 5.63 2.93 -9.04
CA ALA A 164 5.17 4.01 -9.90
C ALA A 164 6.22 4.38 -10.96
N THR A 165 7.50 4.52 -10.58
CA THR A 165 8.58 4.81 -11.54
C THR A 165 8.85 3.67 -12.51
N TRP A 166 8.56 2.42 -12.13
CA TRP A 166 8.67 1.27 -13.03
C TRP A 166 7.43 1.08 -13.90
N SER A 167 6.37 1.88 -13.69
CA SER A 167 5.09 1.77 -14.41
C SER A 167 4.52 0.35 -14.33
N VAL A 168 4.53 -0.26 -13.14
CA VAL A 168 3.98 -1.60 -12.91
C VAL A 168 2.45 -1.55 -13.00
N THR A 169 1.92 -1.61 -14.23
CA THR A 169 0.50 -1.39 -14.53
C THR A 169 -0.09 -2.45 -15.46
N ASP A 170 0.61 -3.55 -15.69
CA ASP A 170 0.23 -4.55 -16.70
C ASP A 170 -1.12 -5.22 -16.32
N ASP A 171 -1.27 -5.61 -15.05
CA ASP A 171 -2.46 -6.32 -14.53
C ASP A 171 -3.50 -5.45 -13.82
N VAL A 172 -3.28 -4.13 -13.71
CA VAL A 172 -4.22 -3.25 -12.97
C VAL A 172 -5.55 -3.11 -13.70
N PRO A 173 -6.68 -2.92 -13.01
CA PRO A 173 -7.99 -2.66 -13.64
C PRO A 173 -7.95 -1.43 -14.55
N ASP A 174 -8.83 -1.38 -15.56
CA ASP A 174 -8.85 -0.29 -16.56
C ASP A 174 -8.95 1.10 -15.93
N ALA A 175 -9.76 1.25 -14.88
CA ALA A 175 -9.89 2.51 -14.15
C ALA A 175 -8.56 3.06 -13.59
N PHE A 176 -7.61 2.17 -13.28
CA PHE A 176 -6.27 2.54 -12.78
C PHE A 176 -5.21 2.59 -13.88
N ARG A 177 -5.55 2.26 -15.14
CA ARG A 177 -4.63 2.32 -16.29
C ARG A 177 -4.55 3.71 -16.90
N GLU A 178 -5.63 4.48 -16.87
CA GLU A 178 -5.73 5.75 -17.60
C GLU A 178 -4.65 6.75 -17.16
N THR A 179 -4.00 7.38 -18.13
CA THR A 179 -3.14 8.55 -17.92
C THR A 179 -4.00 9.78 -18.09
N SER A 180 -4.71 10.14 -17.02
CA SER A 180 -5.38 11.43 -16.88
C SER A 180 -4.36 12.51 -16.47
N ASP A 181 -4.63 13.77 -16.83
CA ASP A 181 -3.90 14.93 -16.29
C ASP A 181 -4.18 15.14 -14.79
N SER A 182 -5.24 14.51 -14.26
CA SER A 182 -5.58 14.50 -12.83
C SER A 182 -4.99 13.28 -12.11
N PRO A 183 -4.59 13.44 -10.83
CA PRO A 183 -4.21 12.30 -9.99
C PRO A 183 -5.34 11.26 -9.92
N LEU A 184 -4.97 9.99 -9.97
CA LEU A 184 -5.89 8.88 -9.68
C LEU A 184 -5.96 8.67 -8.17
N ALA A 185 -7.10 8.19 -7.67
CA ALA A 185 -7.25 7.83 -6.28
C ALA A 185 -7.87 6.43 -6.07
N PRO A 186 -7.55 5.76 -4.96
CA PRO A 186 -8.11 4.44 -4.65
C PRO A 186 -9.61 4.46 -4.37
N TRP A 187 -10.19 5.64 -4.09
CA TRP A 187 -11.63 5.85 -3.86
C TRP A 187 -12.43 6.19 -5.13
N ASP A 188 -11.78 6.36 -6.29
CA ASP A 188 -12.49 6.66 -7.53
C ASP A 188 -13.06 5.41 -8.19
N SER A 189 -12.68 4.22 -7.74
CA SER A 189 -13.10 2.92 -8.28
C SER A 189 -12.85 1.77 -7.31
N ASP A 190 -13.70 0.75 -7.38
CA ASP A 190 -13.54 -0.48 -6.61
C ASP A 190 -12.18 -1.14 -6.90
N GLY A 191 -11.55 -1.65 -5.85
CA GLY A 191 -10.32 -2.43 -5.97
C GLY A 191 -10.58 -3.88 -6.35
N VAL A 192 -9.50 -4.61 -6.61
CA VAL A 192 -9.50 -6.07 -6.77
C VAL A 192 -8.91 -6.72 -5.54
N VAL A 193 -9.50 -7.83 -5.12
CA VAL A 193 -9.07 -8.56 -3.93
C VAL A 193 -7.78 -9.34 -4.21
N ALA A 194 -6.83 -9.24 -3.29
CA ALA A 194 -5.64 -10.08 -3.21
C ALA A 194 -5.71 -10.94 -1.94
N SER A 195 -5.18 -12.16 -2.01
CA SER A 195 -5.25 -13.17 -0.94
C SER A 195 -4.35 -12.90 0.27
N GLY A 196 -3.60 -11.79 0.24
CA GLY A 196 -2.57 -11.44 1.23
C GLY A 196 -3.06 -11.12 2.64
#